data_AF-A0A8S4BKG7-F1
#
_entry.id   AF-A0A8S4BKG7-F1
#
_cell.length_a   1.000
_cell.length_b   1.000
_cell.length_c   1.000
_cell.angle_alpha   90.00
_cell.angle_beta   90.00
_cell.angle_gamma   90.00
#
_symmetry.space_group_name_H-M   'P 1'
#
loop_
_entity.id
_entity.type
_entity.pdbx_description
1 polymer ?
#
loop_
_entity_poly.entity_id
_entity_poly.type
_entity_poly.pdbx_seq_one_letter_code
_entity_poly.pdbx_strand_id
1 'polypeptide(L)'
;MPWRLVPLNAAEANMAVWTWRKEKNSRKGARRGHTRSWSEPMDPSSVLLLLLGVSGVLLLDNRPNFVLMMVDDLGIGDLGCYGNDTLRTFFSLPGIAGHSRPGVFLFNAASGGLPSREVTFATIAKQQGYETALIGKWHLGLNCETRDDHCHHPSVHGFKYFFGIPLTNLRDCQPGHGTVFQLEKYLPLRTFGIILASAVVLHFAGFLPVPRGVLLVLLMLVATLTGLVAGFIKMMPYLNCLLYRNHDIVEQPFASENMTQRMTREAVDFIERNSARPFLLFFSFLQVHTAMFASAAFRGTSRHGIYGDAVHEVDWSV
;
A
#
# COMPACT_ATOMS: atom_id res chain seq x y z
N MET A 1 7.21 -13.24 24.84
CA MET A 1 6.11 -12.71 25.69
C MET A 1 5.02 -12.22 24.76
N PRO A 2 3.74 -12.58 24.94
CA PRO A 2 2.72 -12.24 23.96
C PRO A 2 2.25 -10.79 24.16
N TRP A 3 2.01 -10.13 23.05
CA TRP A 3 1.36 -8.83 22.98
C TRP A 3 -0.16 -9.05 22.80
N ARG A 4 -1.02 -8.15 23.27
CA ARG A 4 -2.48 -8.21 23.04
C ARG A 4 -3.00 -6.96 22.34
N LEU A 5 -3.89 -7.17 21.38
CA LEU A 5 -4.71 -6.14 20.75
C LEU A 5 -5.75 -5.61 21.76
N VAL A 6 -5.89 -4.29 21.86
CA VAL A 6 -6.95 -3.65 22.65
C VAL A 6 -7.66 -2.61 21.78
N PRO A 7 -8.98 -2.73 21.55
CA PRO A 7 -9.75 -1.75 20.81
C PRO A 7 -9.97 -0.47 21.65
N LEU A 8 -9.84 0.69 21.03
CA LEU A 8 -10.25 1.98 21.60
C LEU A 8 -11.65 2.33 21.10
N ASN A 9 -12.60 2.52 22.01
CA ASN A 9 -13.88 3.12 21.69
C ASN A 9 -13.69 4.61 21.39
N ALA A 10 -13.48 4.95 20.13
CA ALA A 10 -13.65 6.30 19.63
C ALA A 10 -14.96 6.33 18.83
N ALA A 11 -16.03 6.82 19.46
CA ALA A 11 -17.19 7.28 18.72
C ALA A 11 -16.74 8.48 17.86
N GLU A 12 -17.11 8.47 16.58
CA GLU A 12 -17.02 9.56 15.60
C GLU A 12 -15.77 9.69 14.70
N ALA A 13 -14.97 8.65 14.49
CA ALA A 13 -14.07 8.62 13.31
C ALA A 13 -13.96 7.20 12.72
N ASN A 14 -14.16 7.08 11.41
CA ASN A 14 -14.05 5.85 10.61
C ASN A 14 -12.59 5.35 10.49
N MET A 15 -11.92 5.11 11.63
CA MET A 15 -10.52 4.71 11.70
C MET A 15 -10.38 3.62 12.76
N ALA A 16 -9.99 2.41 12.36
CA ALA A 16 -9.66 1.36 13.32
C ALA A 16 -8.28 1.63 13.92
N VAL A 17 -8.25 2.23 15.11
CA VAL A 17 -7.02 2.53 15.84
C VAL A 17 -6.75 1.38 16.81
N TRP A 18 -5.71 0.61 16.52
CA TRP A 18 -5.21 -0.44 17.40
C TRP A 18 -4.02 0.08 18.20
N THR A 19 -4.02 -0.17 19.52
CA THR A 19 -2.87 0.12 20.37
C THR A 19 -2.27 -1.18 20.88
N TRP A 20 -0.95 -1.30 20.74
CA TRP A 20 -0.19 -2.40 21.32
C TRP A 20 0.30 -1.98 22.71
N ARG A 21 -0.12 -2.71 23.76
CA ARG A 21 0.31 -2.47 25.15
C ARG A 21 1.05 -3.69 25.69
N LYS A 22 2.23 -3.46 26.29
CA LYS A 22 3.03 -4.49 26.98
C LYS A 22 2.43 -4.78 28.36
N GLU A 23 2.11 -6.04 28.64
CA GLU A 23 1.52 -6.45 29.92
C GLU A 23 2.58 -6.48 31.04
N LYS A 24 2.34 -5.76 32.15
CA LYS A 24 3.18 -5.85 33.37
C LYS A 24 2.69 -7.02 34.22
N ASN A 25 3.54 -8.02 34.42
CA ASN A 25 3.28 -9.15 35.29
C ASN A 25 3.35 -8.70 36.77
N SER A 26 2.21 -8.34 37.37
CA SER A 26 2.13 -7.92 38.78
C SER A 26 1.80 -9.12 39.67
N ARG A 27 2.82 -9.83 40.16
CA ARG A 27 2.67 -10.74 41.30
C ARG A 27 2.72 -9.93 42.59
N LYS A 28 1.55 -9.59 43.16
CA LYS A 28 1.45 -9.07 44.53
C LYS A 28 1.65 -10.22 45.53
N GLY A 29 2.83 -10.31 46.12
CA GLY A 29 3.10 -11.10 47.33
C GLY A 29 2.94 -10.21 48.55
N ALA A 30 1.90 -10.44 49.35
CA ALA A 30 1.71 -9.80 50.64
C ALA A 30 2.74 -10.33 51.66
N ARG A 31 3.48 -9.45 52.34
CA ARG A 31 4.13 -9.76 53.61
C ARG A 31 3.87 -8.66 54.64
N ARG A 32 3.53 -9.15 55.85
CA ARG A 32 3.20 -8.41 57.07
C ARG A 32 4.37 -7.55 57.56
N GLY A 33 4.01 -6.46 58.23
CA GLY A 33 4.87 -5.33 58.57
C GLY A 33 5.79 -5.51 59.75
N HIS A 34 6.65 -4.50 59.93
CA HIS A 34 7.33 -4.12 61.15
C HIS A 34 7.46 -2.59 61.15
N THR A 35 6.85 -1.94 62.14
CA THR A 35 6.98 -0.50 62.41
C THR A 35 8.33 -0.26 63.08
N ARG A 36 9.26 0.41 62.39
CA ARG A 36 10.45 1.00 63.02
C ARG A 36 10.28 2.51 63.06
N SER A 37 10.37 3.03 64.28
CA SER A 37 10.53 4.44 64.62
C SER A 37 11.76 5.02 63.90
N TRP A 38 11.61 6.18 63.25
CA TRP A 38 12.71 6.93 62.63
C TRP A 38 12.83 8.28 63.34
N SER A 39 13.91 8.46 64.09
CA SER A 39 14.35 9.75 64.61
C SER A 39 15.87 9.80 64.60
N GLU A 40 16.46 9.88 63.41
CA GLU A 40 17.86 10.32 63.22
C GLU A 40 17.97 11.20 61.97
N PRO A 41 18.76 12.29 62.00
CA PRO A 41 18.91 13.20 60.88
C PRO A 41 19.76 12.57 59.76
N MET A 42 19.31 12.72 58.51
CA MET A 42 19.98 12.18 57.32
C MET A 42 21.33 12.87 57.04
N ASP A 43 22.33 12.05 56.69
CA ASP A 43 23.67 12.46 56.25
C ASP A 43 23.61 13.21 54.89
N PRO A 44 24.22 14.39 54.75
CA PRO A 44 24.22 15.18 53.50
C PRO A 44 24.82 14.46 52.28
N SER A 45 25.66 13.45 52.47
CA SER A 45 26.20 12.64 51.36
C SER A 45 25.16 11.65 50.77
N SER A 46 24.16 11.25 51.56
CA SER A 46 23.06 10.40 51.11
C SER A 46 22.04 11.15 50.24
N VAL A 47 21.90 12.46 50.45
CA VAL A 47 21.02 13.34 49.65
C VAL A 47 21.59 13.53 48.24
N LEU A 48 22.92 13.63 48.10
CA LEU A 48 23.58 13.79 46.80
C LEU A 48 23.48 12.53 45.94
N LEU A 49 23.54 11.33 46.54
CA LEU A 49 23.30 10.07 45.82
C LEU A 49 21.84 9.89 45.39
N LEU A 50 20.89 10.37 46.18
CA LEU A 50 19.48 10.42 45.79
C LEU A 50 19.24 11.40 44.64
N LEU A 51 19.90 12.56 44.63
CA LEU A 51 19.78 13.55 43.54
C LEU A 51 20.48 13.09 42.24
N LEU A 52 21.61 12.37 42.34
CA LEU A 52 22.29 11.78 41.18
C LEU A 52 21.60 10.50 40.67
N GLY A 53 20.90 9.77 41.54
CA GLY A 53 20.12 8.58 41.19
C GLY A 53 18.81 8.87 40.45
N VAL A 54 18.30 10.12 40.51
CA VAL A 54 17.04 10.52 39.85
C VAL A 54 17.24 10.92 38.39
N SER A 55 18.44 11.28 37.96
CA SER A 55 18.72 11.58 36.54
C SER A 55 18.79 10.34 35.63
N GLY A 56 18.77 9.14 36.22
CA GLY A 56 18.90 7.86 35.52
C GLY A 56 17.60 7.07 35.34
N VAL A 57 16.43 7.67 35.60
CA VAL A 57 15.17 7.05 35.14
C VAL A 57 15.11 7.26 33.63
N LEU A 58 15.50 6.24 32.86
CA LEU A 58 15.04 6.09 31.47
C LEU A 58 13.54 6.33 31.49
N LEU A 59 13.12 7.53 31.08
CA LEU A 59 11.72 7.84 30.83
C LEU A 59 11.26 6.81 29.81
N LEU A 60 10.57 5.77 30.27
CA LEU A 60 9.80 4.89 29.41
C LEU A 60 8.85 5.81 28.68
N ASP A 61 9.15 6.07 27.40
CA ASP A 61 8.33 6.89 26.55
C ASP A 61 6.93 6.25 26.52
N ASN A 62 5.99 6.89 27.21
CA ASN A 62 4.68 6.32 27.50
C ASN A 62 3.70 6.57 26.34
N ARG A 63 4.20 7.12 25.24
CA ARG A 63 3.46 7.36 24.00
C ARG A 63 3.13 6.02 23.33
N PRO A 64 1.89 5.81 22.87
CA PRO A 64 1.50 4.59 22.19
C PRO A 64 2.17 4.49 20.81
N ASN A 65 2.33 3.28 20.29
CA ASN A 65 2.64 3.08 18.88
C ASN A 65 1.34 3.07 18.07
N PHE A 66 1.37 3.67 16.88
CA PHE A 66 0.24 3.69 15.96
C PHE A 66 0.54 2.80 14.75
N VAL A 67 -0.38 1.87 14.46
CA VAL A 67 -0.37 1.07 13.22
C VAL A 67 -1.71 1.28 12.54
N LEU A 68 -1.69 1.95 11.39
CA LEU A 68 -2.87 2.19 10.56
C LEU A 68 -2.77 1.26 9.35
N MET A 69 -3.76 0.41 9.16
CA MET A 69 -3.84 -0.51 8.03
C MET A 69 -4.98 -0.11 7.11
N MET A 70 -4.71 0.03 5.83
CA MET A 70 -5.69 0.36 4.79
C MET A 70 -5.67 -0.71 3.72
N VAL A 71 -6.83 -1.29 3.41
CA VAL A 71 -7.00 -2.28 2.35
C VAL A 71 -7.66 -1.62 1.14
N ASP A 72 -7.13 -1.90 -0.05
CA ASP A 72 -7.56 -1.26 -1.30
C ASP A 72 -8.75 -2.02 -1.88
N ASP A 73 -9.86 -1.33 -2.19
CA ASP A 73 -11.09 -1.89 -2.77
C ASP A 73 -11.76 -3.05 -1.99
N LEU A 74 -11.49 -3.21 -0.69
CA LEU A 74 -12.16 -4.25 0.12
C LEU A 74 -13.62 -3.86 0.41
N GLY A 75 -14.56 -4.73 0.05
CA GLY A 75 -15.99 -4.53 0.29
C GLY A 75 -16.39 -4.77 1.74
N ILE A 76 -17.35 -4.00 2.25
CA ILE A 76 -17.88 -4.18 3.61
C ILE A 76 -18.45 -5.59 3.85
N GLY A 77 -19.03 -6.20 2.81
CA GLY A 77 -19.61 -7.54 2.87
C GLY A 77 -18.59 -8.67 2.68
N ASP A 78 -17.30 -8.37 2.51
CA ASP A 78 -16.26 -9.40 2.37
C ASP A 78 -15.79 -9.95 3.71
N LEU A 79 -16.00 -9.17 4.77
CA LEU A 79 -15.54 -9.52 6.10
C LEU A 79 -16.53 -10.46 6.80
N GLY A 80 -16.01 -11.53 7.39
CA GLY A 80 -16.80 -12.48 8.17
C GLY A 80 -17.54 -11.86 9.34
N CYS A 81 -16.93 -10.88 10.02
CA CYS A 81 -17.61 -10.14 11.10
C CYS A 81 -18.72 -9.20 10.62
N TYR A 82 -18.82 -8.94 9.31
CA TYR A 82 -19.91 -8.17 8.69
C TYR A 82 -20.95 -9.08 7.99
N GLY A 83 -20.87 -10.40 8.22
CA GLY A 83 -21.86 -11.38 7.75
C GLY A 83 -21.40 -12.27 6.60
N ASN A 84 -20.12 -12.26 6.23
CA ASN A 84 -19.60 -13.18 5.21
C ASN A 84 -19.23 -14.55 5.77
N ASP A 85 -20.03 -15.58 5.50
CA ASP A 85 -19.77 -16.93 6.00
C ASP A 85 -18.82 -17.76 5.13
N THR A 86 -18.32 -17.19 4.03
CA THR A 86 -17.53 -17.90 3.02
C THR A 86 -16.07 -17.46 2.92
N LEU A 87 -15.79 -16.18 3.25
CA LEU A 87 -14.43 -15.66 3.37
C LEU A 87 -13.96 -15.79 4.83
N ARG A 88 -12.78 -16.37 5.03
CA ARG A 88 -12.16 -16.45 6.36
C ARG A 88 -11.40 -15.16 6.61
N THR A 89 -12.06 -14.21 7.28
CA THR A 89 -11.41 -12.99 7.79
C THR A 89 -11.71 -12.85 9.27
N PHE A 90 -10.68 -12.70 10.10
CA PHE A 90 -10.83 -12.59 11.55
C PHE A 90 -10.91 -11.13 12.04
N PHE A 91 -10.74 -10.15 11.15
CA PHE A 91 -10.66 -8.72 11.51
C PHE A 91 -11.88 -7.88 11.12
N SER A 92 -12.12 -6.82 11.90
CA SER A 92 -13.20 -5.85 11.72
C SER A 92 -12.64 -4.52 11.20
N LEU A 93 -13.01 -4.14 9.98
CA LEU A 93 -12.71 -2.83 9.38
C LEU A 93 -13.96 -2.30 8.63
N PRO A 94 -14.43 -1.06 8.88
CA PRO A 94 -15.48 -0.45 8.08
C PRO A 94 -14.89 0.22 6.82
N GLY A 95 -15.56 0.08 5.67
CA GLY A 95 -15.20 0.71 4.40
C GLY A 95 -16.41 1.31 3.66
N ILE A 96 -16.19 2.43 2.94
CA ILE A 96 -17.19 3.17 2.14
C ILE A 96 -16.79 3.11 0.66
N ALA A 97 -17.76 2.86 -0.22
CA ALA A 97 -17.59 2.87 -1.68
C ALA A 97 -18.11 4.18 -2.30
N GLY A 98 -17.29 4.84 -3.14
CA GLY A 98 -17.67 6.03 -3.92
C GLY A 98 -17.87 5.70 -5.40
N HIS A 99 -18.97 6.16 -6.00
CA HIS A 99 -19.27 5.97 -7.42
C HIS A 99 -18.82 7.15 -8.30
N SER A 100 -18.25 6.81 -9.47
CA SER A 100 -18.27 7.53 -10.76
C SER A 100 -17.51 8.86 -10.91
N ARG A 101 -16.24 8.75 -11.31
CA ARG A 101 -15.44 9.48 -12.33
C ARG A 101 -13.96 9.14 -12.06
N PRO A 102 -13.09 8.85 -13.05
CA PRO A 102 -11.69 8.59 -12.75
C PRO A 102 -10.99 9.91 -12.36
N GLY A 103 -11.08 10.29 -11.08
CA GLY A 103 -10.28 11.35 -10.46
C GLY A 103 -8.92 10.85 -9.99
N VAL A 104 -8.37 9.86 -10.69
CA VAL A 104 -7.31 8.98 -10.20
C VAL A 104 -6.12 9.03 -11.15
N PHE A 105 -4.90 9.13 -10.61
CA PHE A 105 -3.69 9.16 -11.42
C PHE A 105 -3.42 7.79 -12.05
N LEU A 106 -3.32 7.75 -13.38
CA LEU A 106 -3.04 6.52 -14.13
C LEU A 106 -1.57 6.40 -14.55
N PHE A 107 -0.77 7.43 -14.28
CA PHE A 107 0.64 7.49 -14.67
C PHE A 107 1.49 8.09 -13.56
N ASN A 108 2.67 7.49 -13.30
CA ASN A 108 3.66 8.06 -12.37
C ASN A 108 4.23 9.40 -12.84
N ALA A 109 4.23 9.64 -14.14
CA ALA A 109 4.73 10.88 -14.75
C ALA A 109 3.74 12.05 -14.66
N ALA A 110 2.56 11.86 -14.05
CA ALA A 110 1.62 12.95 -13.85
C ALA A 110 2.20 13.97 -12.86
N SER A 111 2.17 15.25 -13.23
CA SER A 111 2.63 16.39 -12.40
C SER A 111 1.66 16.77 -11.28
N GLY A 112 0.70 15.90 -10.97
CA GLY A 112 -0.33 16.13 -9.98
C GLY A 112 -0.15 15.19 -8.79
N GLY A 113 -0.41 15.71 -7.60
CA GLY A 113 -0.32 14.95 -6.36
C GLY A 113 -0.78 15.75 -5.16
N LEU A 114 -0.62 15.19 -3.96
CA LEU A 114 -0.94 15.85 -2.70
C LEU A 114 -0.09 17.12 -2.57
N PRO A 115 -0.69 18.33 -2.47
CA PRO A 115 0.10 19.55 -2.41
C PRO A 115 1.04 19.55 -1.19
N SER A 116 2.29 19.99 -1.37
CA SER A 116 3.32 20.01 -0.31
C SER A 116 2.98 20.86 0.92
N ARG A 117 1.97 21.75 0.80
CA ARG A 117 1.45 22.57 1.90
C ARG A 117 0.44 21.85 2.80
N GLU A 118 -0.12 20.73 2.34
CA GLU A 118 -1.09 19.97 3.10
C GLU A 118 -0.42 19.24 4.26
N VAL A 119 -1.00 19.38 5.45
CA VAL A 119 -0.50 18.75 6.67
C VAL A 119 -1.12 17.37 6.81
N THR A 120 -0.28 16.34 6.72
CA THR A 120 -0.72 14.95 6.95
C THR A 120 -0.60 14.58 8.43
N PHE A 121 -1.33 13.54 8.84
CA PHE A 121 -1.16 12.95 10.17
C PHE A 121 0.28 12.47 10.41
N ALA A 122 0.99 12.04 9.36
CA ALA A 122 2.38 11.65 9.44
C ALA A 122 3.31 12.85 9.72
N THR A 123 3.04 14.01 9.12
CA THR A 123 3.75 15.27 9.45
C THR A 123 3.55 15.63 10.91
N ILE A 124 2.31 15.55 11.43
CA ILE A 124 2.01 15.82 12.84
C ILE A 124 2.73 14.82 13.76
N ALA A 125 2.66 13.52 13.48
CA ALA A 125 3.35 12.50 14.26
C ALA A 125 4.89 12.68 14.25
N LYS A 126 5.46 12.99 13.08
CA LYS A 126 6.89 13.30 12.93
C LYS A 126 7.30 14.52 13.75
N GLN A 127 6.50 15.59 13.77
CA GLN A 127 6.73 16.77 14.62
C GLN A 127 6.68 16.42 16.11
N GLN A 128 5.84 15.47 16.50
CA GLN A 128 5.81 14.92 17.86
C GLN A 128 6.95 13.93 18.13
N GLY A 129 7.88 13.72 17.20
CA GLY A 129 9.06 12.86 17.41
C GLY A 129 8.81 11.37 17.21
N TYR A 130 7.73 10.98 16.54
CA TYR A 130 7.53 9.59 16.13
C TYR A 130 8.45 9.21 14.98
N GLU A 131 8.84 7.94 14.93
CA GLU A 131 9.39 7.33 13.72
C GLU A 131 8.24 6.97 12.79
N THR A 132 8.27 7.43 11.54
CA THR A 132 7.14 7.33 10.61
C THR A 132 7.50 6.50 9.39
N ALA A 133 6.66 5.52 9.04
CA ALA A 133 6.84 4.70 7.85
C ALA A 133 5.54 4.54 7.06
N LEU A 134 5.66 4.57 5.73
CA LEU A 134 4.62 4.15 4.80
C LEU A 134 5.08 2.87 4.10
N ILE A 135 4.28 1.81 4.19
CA ILE A 135 4.55 0.55 3.52
C ILE A 135 3.37 0.22 2.61
N GLY A 136 3.62 0.16 1.30
CA GLY A 136 2.65 -0.21 0.28
C GLY A 136 2.23 0.92 -0.66
N LYS A 137 0.93 1.04 -0.92
CA LYS A 137 0.37 1.97 -1.93
C LYS A 137 0.37 3.42 -1.44
N TRP A 138 0.95 4.33 -2.22
CA TRP A 138 0.88 5.77 -1.99
C TRP A 138 -0.25 6.45 -2.77
N HIS A 139 -0.16 6.45 -4.10
CA HIS A 139 -1.18 6.93 -5.04
C HIS A 139 -1.57 8.41 -4.93
N LEU A 140 -0.69 9.25 -4.39
CA LEU A 140 -0.92 10.69 -4.23
C LEU A 140 0.12 11.53 -4.99
N GLY A 141 0.57 11.03 -6.13
CA GLY A 141 1.57 11.67 -6.98
C GLY A 141 3.01 11.33 -6.56
N LEU A 142 3.95 11.66 -7.45
CA LEU A 142 5.37 11.42 -7.23
C LEU A 142 6.18 12.70 -7.49
N ASN A 143 6.09 13.24 -8.70
CA ASN A 143 6.91 14.34 -9.19
C ASN A 143 6.07 15.57 -9.59
N CYS A 144 6.70 16.74 -9.69
CA CYS A 144 6.06 18.00 -10.09
C CYS A 144 6.48 18.42 -11.50
N GLU A 145 7.73 18.87 -11.65
CA GLU A 145 8.26 19.46 -12.88
C GLU A 145 9.33 18.59 -13.51
N THR A 146 10.14 17.93 -12.69
CA THR A 146 11.27 17.12 -13.13
C THR A 146 11.15 15.71 -12.61
N ARG A 147 11.78 14.74 -13.30
CA ARG A 147 11.64 13.32 -12.94
C ARG A 147 12.21 12.95 -11.56
N ASP A 148 13.07 13.80 -11.01
CA ASP A 148 13.88 13.54 -9.82
C ASP A 148 13.52 14.46 -8.64
N ASP A 149 12.53 15.35 -8.79
CA ASP A 149 12.15 16.30 -7.73
C ASP A 149 11.37 15.66 -6.58
N HIS A 150 10.66 14.57 -6.83
CA HIS A 150 9.90 13.80 -5.84
C HIS A 150 9.02 14.68 -4.93
N CYS A 151 8.45 15.77 -5.47
CA CYS A 151 7.76 16.79 -4.67
C CYS A 151 6.51 16.29 -3.93
N HIS A 152 5.89 15.22 -4.43
CA HIS A 152 4.69 14.57 -3.88
C HIS A 152 5.01 13.24 -3.20
N HIS A 153 6.29 12.91 -3.06
CA HIS A 153 6.74 11.66 -2.46
C HIS A 153 6.40 11.59 -0.96
N PRO A 154 6.13 10.40 -0.39
CA PRO A 154 5.79 10.24 1.03
C PRO A 154 6.78 10.90 2.01
N SER A 155 8.06 11.02 1.63
CA SER A 155 9.10 11.68 2.43
C SER A 155 8.82 13.16 2.71
N VAL A 156 8.23 13.86 1.74
CA VAL A 156 7.81 15.26 1.84
C VAL A 156 6.58 15.37 2.75
N HIS A 157 5.74 14.34 2.76
CA HIS A 157 4.49 14.27 3.53
C HIS A 157 4.64 13.60 4.89
N GLY A 158 5.82 13.65 5.49
CA GLY A 158 6.03 13.30 6.90
C GLY A 158 6.44 11.85 7.17
N PHE A 159 6.58 10.98 6.16
CA PHE A 159 7.08 9.62 6.34
C PHE A 159 8.62 9.58 6.23
N LYS A 160 9.32 9.11 7.26
CA LYS A 160 10.79 8.97 7.21
C LYS A 160 11.22 7.78 6.37
N TYR A 161 10.41 6.72 6.36
CA TYR A 161 10.67 5.51 5.59
C TYR A 161 9.53 5.24 4.62
N PHE A 162 9.85 4.86 3.39
CA PHE A 162 8.88 4.41 2.41
C PHE A 162 9.35 3.11 1.76
N PHE A 163 8.45 2.13 1.68
CA PHE A 163 8.65 0.94 0.86
C PHE A 163 7.34 0.60 0.17
N GLY A 164 7.28 0.63 -1.15
CA GLY A 164 6.05 0.31 -1.86
C GLY A 164 5.97 0.97 -3.22
N ILE A 165 4.75 1.19 -3.70
CA ILE A 165 4.52 1.71 -5.04
C ILE A 165 3.99 3.15 -4.98
N PRO A 166 4.49 4.05 -5.85
CA PRO A 166 4.03 5.45 -5.88
C PRO A 166 2.63 5.61 -6.49
N LEU A 167 2.22 4.71 -7.39
CA LEU A 167 0.90 4.67 -8.01
C LEU A 167 -0.05 3.69 -7.29
N THR A 168 -0.97 3.11 -8.05
CA THR A 168 -1.80 1.97 -7.68
C THR A 168 -1.34 0.69 -8.38
N ASN A 169 -1.75 -0.46 -7.85
CA ASN A 169 -1.59 -1.73 -8.55
C ASN A 169 -2.45 -1.66 -9.82
N LEU A 170 -1.86 -1.81 -11.00
CA LEU A 170 -2.57 -1.79 -12.27
C LEU A 170 -2.62 -3.20 -12.85
N ARG A 171 -3.64 -3.49 -13.68
CA ARG A 171 -3.73 -4.77 -14.40
C ARG A 171 -2.51 -5.02 -15.28
N ASP A 172 -1.99 -3.95 -15.88
CA ASP A 172 -0.78 -3.98 -16.72
C ASP A 172 0.46 -4.44 -15.95
N CYS A 173 0.51 -4.29 -14.62
CA CYS A 173 1.65 -4.73 -13.81
C CYS A 173 1.75 -6.25 -13.65
N GLN A 174 0.69 -6.99 -13.98
CA GLN A 174 0.67 -8.44 -13.86
C GLN A 174 0.43 -9.11 -15.22
N PRO A 175 1.35 -9.97 -15.68
CA PRO A 175 1.14 -10.74 -16.90
C PRO A 175 -0.18 -11.53 -16.85
N GLY A 176 -0.95 -11.50 -17.93
CA GLY A 176 -2.22 -12.24 -18.05
C GLY A 176 -3.45 -11.54 -17.51
N HIS A 177 -3.31 -10.40 -16.82
CA HIS A 177 -4.46 -9.63 -16.30
C HIS A 177 -5.00 -8.59 -17.29
N GLY A 178 -4.37 -8.44 -18.44
CA GLY A 178 -4.76 -7.49 -19.48
C GLY A 178 -4.36 -6.05 -19.14
N THR A 179 -4.85 -5.09 -19.93
CA THR A 179 -4.54 -3.68 -19.76
C THR A 179 -5.73 -2.91 -19.17
N VAL A 180 -5.44 -1.94 -18.28
CA VAL A 180 -6.43 -0.99 -17.76
C VAL A 180 -6.92 -0.06 -18.88
N PHE A 181 -6.06 0.19 -19.87
CA PHE A 181 -6.38 0.98 -21.04
C PHE A 181 -7.23 0.13 -21.98
N GLN A 182 -8.55 0.27 -21.89
CA GLN A 182 -9.51 -0.44 -22.74
C GLN A 182 -9.45 0.02 -24.22
N LEU A 183 -8.27 0.22 -24.81
CA LEU A 183 -8.08 0.66 -26.19
C LEU A 183 -8.78 -0.28 -27.17
N GLU A 184 -8.81 -1.59 -26.91
CA GLU A 184 -9.53 -2.55 -27.75
C GLU A 184 -11.04 -2.28 -27.82
N LYS A 185 -11.63 -1.65 -26.80
CA LYS A 185 -13.05 -1.27 -26.78
C LYS A 185 -13.34 -0.09 -27.72
N TYR A 186 -12.40 0.83 -27.86
CA TYR A 186 -12.55 2.05 -28.65
C TYR A 186 -11.96 1.92 -30.06
N LEU A 187 -10.93 1.08 -30.20
CA LEU A 187 -10.23 0.82 -31.43
C LEU A 187 -10.34 -0.68 -31.74
N PRO A 188 -11.41 -1.12 -32.43
CA PRO A 188 -11.61 -2.53 -32.75
C PRO A 188 -10.66 -2.94 -33.88
N LEU A 189 -9.36 -3.02 -33.57
CA LEU A 189 -8.28 -3.37 -34.49
C LEU A 189 -8.56 -4.68 -35.23
N ARG A 190 -9.24 -5.64 -34.56
CA ARG A 190 -9.71 -6.88 -35.17
C ARG A 190 -10.74 -6.64 -36.28
N THR A 191 -11.73 -5.77 -36.04
CA THR A 191 -12.74 -5.42 -37.04
C THR A 191 -12.12 -4.68 -38.22
N PHE A 192 -11.23 -3.71 -37.94
CA PHE A 192 -10.49 -3.02 -39.00
C PHE A 192 -9.61 -3.99 -39.80
N GLY A 193 -8.96 -4.95 -39.14
CA GLY A 193 -8.20 -6.01 -39.80
C GLY A 193 -9.05 -6.89 -40.71
N ILE A 194 -10.26 -7.29 -40.27
CA ILE A 194 -11.19 -8.07 -41.08
C ILE A 194 -11.67 -7.28 -42.30
N ILE A 195 -12.03 -6.00 -42.11
CA ILE A 195 -12.46 -5.11 -43.20
C ILE A 195 -11.32 -4.96 -44.22
N LEU A 196 -10.10 -4.72 -43.75
CA LEU A 196 -8.93 -4.57 -44.60
C LEU A 196 -8.60 -5.87 -45.36
N ALA A 197 -8.61 -7.01 -44.70
CA ALA A 197 -8.40 -8.32 -45.33
C ALA A 197 -9.47 -8.61 -46.39
N SER A 198 -10.73 -8.31 -46.08
CA SER A 198 -11.85 -8.47 -47.03
C SER A 198 -11.68 -7.55 -48.25
N ALA A 199 -11.26 -6.30 -48.04
CA ALA A 199 -10.98 -5.36 -49.12
C ALA A 199 -9.81 -5.80 -50.01
N VAL A 200 -8.74 -6.37 -49.41
CA VAL A 200 -7.61 -6.97 -50.15
C VAL A 200 -8.10 -8.13 -51.02
N VAL A 201 -8.89 -9.05 -50.46
CA VAL A 201 -9.44 -10.20 -51.20
C VAL A 201 -10.33 -9.75 -52.36
N LEU A 202 -11.24 -8.79 -52.13
CA LEU A 202 -12.12 -8.25 -53.16
C LEU A 202 -11.36 -7.49 -54.26
N HIS A 203 -10.25 -6.84 -53.91
CA HIS A 203 -9.35 -6.19 -54.87
C HIS A 203 -8.67 -7.22 -55.77
N PHE A 204 -8.10 -8.29 -55.20
CA PHE A 204 -7.49 -9.37 -55.99
C PHE A 204 -8.50 -10.17 -56.82
N ALA A 205 -9.74 -10.28 -56.34
CA ALA A 205 -10.84 -10.91 -57.07
C ALA A 205 -11.45 -9.99 -58.17
N GLY A 206 -10.96 -8.76 -58.33
CA GLY A 206 -11.37 -7.84 -59.41
C GLY A 206 -12.70 -7.11 -59.17
N PHE A 207 -13.32 -7.26 -57.99
CA PHE A 207 -14.60 -6.61 -57.66
C PHE A 207 -14.43 -5.16 -57.17
N LEU A 208 -13.21 -4.76 -56.78
CA LEU A 208 -12.91 -3.44 -56.23
C LEU A 208 -11.70 -2.82 -56.96
N PRO A 209 -11.92 -1.80 -57.83
CA PRO A 209 -10.86 -1.12 -58.57
C PRO A 209 -10.14 -0.10 -57.68
N VAL A 210 -9.43 -0.59 -56.66
CA VAL A 210 -8.59 0.24 -55.79
C VAL A 210 -7.17 0.30 -56.37
N PRO A 211 -6.52 1.48 -56.46
CA PRO A 211 -5.13 1.55 -56.88
C PRO A 211 -4.23 0.81 -55.89
N ARG A 212 -3.32 -0.04 -56.38
CA ARG A 212 -2.40 -0.83 -55.53
C ARG A 212 -1.61 0.03 -54.54
N GLY A 213 -1.23 1.25 -54.94
CA GLY A 213 -0.56 2.21 -54.07
C GLY A 213 -1.39 2.64 -52.86
N VAL A 214 -2.70 2.86 -53.04
CA VAL A 214 -3.61 3.24 -51.94
C VAL A 214 -3.77 2.08 -50.96
N LEU A 215 -3.89 0.84 -51.46
CA LEU A 215 -3.98 -0.35 -50.62
C LEU A 215 -2.71 -0.55 -49.77
N LEU A 216 -1.53 -0.37 -50.36
CA LEU A 216 -0.26 -0.45 -49.65
C LEU A 216 -0.14 0.62 -48.57
N VAL A 217 -0.56 1.86 -48.85
CA VAL A 217 -0.56 2.95 -47.85
C VAL A 217 -1.49 2.63 -46.68
N LEU A 218 -2.70 2.12 -46.95
CA LEU A 218 -3.65 1.73 -45.90
C LEU A 218 -3.10 0.58 -45.03
N LEU A 219 -2.49 -0.43 -45.64
CA LEU A 219 -1.85 -1.53 -44.93
C LEU A 219 -0.70 -1.04 -44.05
N MET A 220 0.17 -0.18 -44.57
CA MET A 220 1.29 0.41 -43.82
C MET A 220 0.79 1.26 -42.65
N LEU A 221 -0.26 2.04 -42.84
CA LEU A 221 -0.85 2.87 -41.79
C LEU A 221 -1.45 2.02 -40.67
N VAL A 222 -2.20 0.97 -41.01
CA VAL A 222 -2.76 0.04 -40.01
C VAL A 222 -1.66 -0.73 -39.28
N ALA A 223 -0.62 -1.19 -40.00
CA ALA A 223 0.51 -1.87 -39.39
C ALA A 223 1.28 -0.95 -38.42
N THR A 224 1.51 0.30 -38.82
CA THR A 224 2.18 1.30 -37.97
C THR A 224 1.34 1.62 -36.73
N LEU A 225 0.04 1.88 -36.88
CA LEU A 225 -0.86 2.15 -35.76
C LEU A 225 -0.91 0.97 -34.78
N THR A 226 -1.03 -0.25 -35.31
CA THR A 226 -1.05 -1.47 -34.48
C THR A 226 0.27 -1.67 -33.75
N GLY A 227 1.41 -1.44 -34.44
CA GLY A 227 2.74 -1.50 -33.84
C GLY A 227 2.93 -0.47 -32.73
N LEU A 228 2.46 0.76 -32.91
CA LEU A 228 2.50 1.81 -31.90
C LEU A 228 1.64 1.46 -30.68
N VAL A 229 0.42 0.97 -30.87
CA VAL A 229 -0.46 0.56 -29.76
C VAL A 229 0.14 -0.64 -29.01
N ALA A 230 0.63 -1.64 -29.72
CA ALA A 230 1.29 -2.80 -29.11
C ALA A 230 2.57 -2.42 -28.36
N GLY A 231 3.37 -1.52 -28.94
CA GLY A 231 4.57 -0.96 -28.31
C GLY A 231 4.24 -0.19 -27.03
N PHE A 232 3.19 0.64 -27.07
CA PHE A 232 2.69 1.36 -25.90
C PHE A 232 2.29 0.39 -24.79
N ILE A 233 1.44 -0.61 -25.07
CA ILE A 233 1.01 -1.61 -24.08
C ILE A 233 2.20 -2.36 -23.47
N LYS A 234 3.21 -2.74 -24.28
CA LYS A 234 4.42 -3.41 -23.78
C LYS A 234 5.30 -2.51 -22.91
N MET A 235 5.28 -1.21 -23.14
CA MET A 235 6.06 -0.23 -22.40
C MET A 235 5.39 0.16 -21.07
N MET A 236 4.06 0.06 -20.97
CA MET A 236 3.31 0.49 -19.79
C MET A 236 3.78 -0.08 -18.44
N PRO A 237 4.11 -1.38 -18.32
CA PRO A 237 4.57 -1.93 -17.05
C PRO A 237 5.91 -1.33 -16.62
N TYR A 238 6.80 -1.07 -17.57
CA TYR A 238 8.09 -0.44 -17.29
C TYR A 238 7.92 1.01 -16.83
N LEU A 239 6.90 1.74 -17.30
CA LEU A 239 6.71 3.13 -16.91
C LEU A 239 6.00 3.30 -15.56
N ASN A 240 5.10 2.38 -15.21
CA ASN A 240 4.19 2.58 -14.07
C ASN A 240 4.37 1.59 -12.92
N CYS A 241 4.93 0.41 -13.16
CA CYS A 241 5.03 -0.65 -12.16
C CYS A 241 6.39 -0.57 -11.46
N LEU A 242 6.60 0.51 -10.72
CA LEU A 242 7.84 0.79 -9.99
C LEU A 242 7.68 0.43 -8.52
N LEU A 243 8.65 -0.30 -7.96
CA LEU A 243 8.78 -0.48 -6.51
C LEU A 243 9.89 0.41 -5.99
N TYR A 244 9.55 1.25 -5.03
CA TYR A 244 10.46 2.19 -4.40
C TYR A 244 10.85 1.72 -3.00
N ARG A 245 12.08 2.06 -2.62
CA ARG A 245 12.52 2.13 -1.24
C ARG A 245 13.09 3.52 -1.02
N ASN A 246 12.39 4.32 -0.23
CA ASN A 246 12.61 5.76 -0.14
C ASN A 246 12.61 6.36 -1.56
N HIS A 247 13.69 7.01 -2.00
CA HIS A 247 13.75 7.67 -3.31
C HIS A 247 14.33 6.77 -4.42
N ASP A 248 14.75 5.55 -4.10
CA ASP A 248 15.41 4.66 -5.05
C ASP A 248 14.43 3.60 -5.59
N ILE A 249 14.50 3.36 -6.90
CA ILE A 249 13.78 2.27 -7.55
C ILE A 249 14.51 0.95 -7.24
N VAL A 250 13.84 0.06 -6.52
CA VAL A 250 14.36 -1.27 -6.18
C VAL A 250 14.05 -2.28 -7.27
N GLU A 251 12.88 -2.15 -7.92
CA GLU A 251 12.40 -3.13 -8.89
C GLU A 251 11.51 -2.48 -9.96
N GLN A 252 11.74 -2.85 -11.23
CA GLN A 252 11.04 -2.31 -12.40
C GLN A 252 11.08 -3.31 -13.57
N PRO A 253 9.93 -3.81 -14.06
CA PRO A 253 8.63 -3.79 -13.38
C PRO A 253 8.69 -4.65 -12.10
N PHE A 254 7.95 -4.27 -11.06
CA PHE A 254 7.87 -5.10 -9.85
C PHE A 254 7.11 -6.41 -10.10
N ALA A 255 7.53 -7.48 -9.44
CA ALA A 255 6.80 -8.73 -9.38
C ALA A 255 5.71 -8.67 -8.32
N SER A 256 4.44 -8.78 -8.73
CA SER A 256 3.30 -8.84 -7.81
C SER A 256 3.31 -10.10 -6.93
N GLU A 257 3.92 -11.19 -7.42
CA GLU A 257 4.00 -12.44 -6.66
C GLU A 257 4.79 -12.25 -5.36
N ASN A 258 4.20 -12.70 -4.26
CA ASN A 258 4.70 -12.56 -2.91
C ASN A 258 4.89 -11.11 -2.40
N MET A 259 4.28 -10.12 -3.06
CA MET A 259 4.41 -8.73 -2.66
C MET A 259 3.84 -8.47 -1.26
N THR A 260 2.71 -9.10 -0.92
CA THR A 260 2.11 -9.00 0.42
C THR A 260 3.12 -9.45 1.49
N GLN A 261 3.76 -10.61 1.33
CA GLN A 261 4.79 -11.10 2.27
C GLN A 261 6.01 -10.17 2.36
N ARG A 262 6.41 -9.53 1.26
CA ARG A 262 7.54 -8.58 1.26
C ARG A 262 7.17 -7.35 2.06
N MET A 263 5.97 -6.81 1.86
CA MET A 263 5.45 -5.69 2.64
C MET A 263 5.31 -6.04 4.12
N THR A 264 4.76 -7.22 4.45
CA THR A 264 4.65 -7.70 5.84
C THR A 264 6.01 -7.77 6.51
N ARG A 265 7.03 -8.33 5.82
CA ARG A 265 8.40 -8.39 6.34
C ARG A 265 8.99 -7.01 6.60
N GLU A 266 8.85 -6.08 5.66
CA GLU A 266 9.31 -4.70 5.82
C GLU A 266 8.64 -3.98 7.01
N ALA A 267 7.37 -4.29 7.27
CA ALA A 267 6.63 -3.75 8.41
C ALA A 267 7.11 -4.33 9.74
N VAL A 268 7.29 -5.65 9.81
CA VAL A 268 7.86 -6.31 10.99
C VAL A 268 9.27 -5.75 11.27
N ASP A 269 10.12 -5.66 10.26
CA ASP A 269 11.48 -5.10 10.40
C ASP A 269 11.45 -3.63 10.87
N PHE A 270 10.48 -2.83 10.40
CA PHE A 270 10.31 -1.46 10.89
C PHE A 270 9.89 -1.43 12.37
N ILE A 271 8.94 -2.27 12.78
CA ILE A 271 8.45 -2.36 14.16
C ILE A 271 9.59 -2.81 15.09
N GLU A 272 10.34 -3.84 14.71
CA GLU A 272 11.43 -4.39 15.52
C GLU A 272 12.55 -3.38 15.73
N ARG A 273 12.99 -2.71 14.65
CA ARG A 273 14.03 -1.66 14.70
C ARG A 273 13.64 -0.47 15.57
N ASN A 274 12.33 -0.18 15.67
CA ASN A 274 11.81 0.94 16.44
C ASN A 274 11.18 0.53 17.77
N SER A 275 11.41 -0.69 18.25
CA SER A 275 10.81 -1.22 19.50
C SER A 275 11.10 -0.39 20.76
N ALA A 276 12.13 0.45 20.74
CA ALA A 276 12.51 1.35 21.84
C ALA A 276 12.00 2.80 21.67
N ARG A 277 11.34 3.15 20.56
CA ARG A 277 10.89 4.50 20.21
C ARG A 277 9.41 4.48 19.80
N PRO A 278 8.64 5.55 20.03
CA PRO A 278 7.28 5.62 19.50
C PRO A 278 7.30 5.69 17.98
N PHE A 279 6.47 4.88 17.33
CA PHE A 279 6.38 4.84 15.87
C PHE A 279 4.95 4.93 15.35
N LEU A 280 4.85 5.42 14.12
CA LEU A 280 3.66 5.45 13.29
C LEU A 280 3.96 4.63 12.03
N LEU A 281 3.28 3.50 11.89
CA LEU A 281 3.30 2.69 10.68
C LEU A 281 1.98 2.88 9.94
N PHE A 282 2.04 3.37 8.70
CA PHE A 282 0.92 3.35 7.77
C PHE A 282 1.14 2.23 6.75
N PHE A 283 0.38 1.16 6.89
CA PHE A 283 0.43 -0.02 6.03
C PHE A 283 -0.75 0.03 5.05
N SER A 284 -0.45 0.31 3.79
CA SER A 284 -1.43 0.50 2.73
C SER A 284 -1.34 -0.66 1.75
N PHE A 285 -2.19 -1.68 1.91
CA PHE A 285 -2.15 -2.89 1.09
C PHE A 285 -2.36 -2.56 -0.40
N LEU A 286 -1.69 -3.34 -1.24
CA LEU A 286 -1.91 -3.37 -2.69
C LEU A 286 -3.15 -4.19 -3.07
N GLN A 287 -3.44 -5.20 -2.25
CA GLN A 287 -4.63 -6.02 -2.36
C GLN A 287 -5.81 -5.32 -1.67
N VAL A 288 -7.05 -5.51 -2.11
CA VAL A 288 -7.54 -6.46 -3.14
C VAL A 288 -7.79 -5.79 -4.51
N HIS A 289 -7.16 -4.65 -4.76
CA HIS A 289 -7.28 -3.94 -6.04
C HIS A 289 -6.76 -4.78 -7.22
N THR A 290 -7.37 -4.58 -8.40
CA THR A 290 -6.97 -5.26 -9.65
C THR A 290 -5.53 -4.90 -10.05
N ALA A 291 -4.62 -5.78 -10.49
CA ALA A 291 -4.63 -7.23 -10.65
C ALA A 291 -4.52 -7.99 -9.32
N MET A 292 -5.42 -8.95 -9.13
CA MET A 292 -5.41 -9.83 -7.97
C MET A 292 -4.29 -10.88 -8.09
N PHE A 293 -3.58 -11.10 -6.99
CA PHE A 293 -2.59 -12.14 -6.84
C PHE A 293 -2.74 -12.77 -5.45
N ALA A 294 -2.20 -13.96 -5.30
CA ALA A 294 -2.04 -14.62 -4.01
C ALA A 294 -0.76 -15.46 -4.08
N SER A 295 -0.01 -15.54 -2.97
CA SER A 295 1.13 -16.45 -2.87
C SER A 295 0.67 -17.92 -2.92
N ALA A 296 1.61 -18.82 -3.17
CA ALA A 296 1.33 -20.25 -3.29
C ALA A 296 0.61 -20.84 -2.07
N ALA A 297 0.79 -20.27 -0.87
CA ALA A 297 0.13 -20.75 0.36
C ALA A 297 -1.37 -20.45 0.40
N PHE A 298 -1.83 -19.42 -0.31
CA PHE A 298 -3.23 -18.98 -0.29
C PHE A 298 -4.01 -19.31 -1.57
N ARG A 299 -3.32 -19.64 -2.68
CA ARG A 299 -3.98 -20.01 -3.95
C ARG A 299 -4.89 -21.23 -3.78
N GLY A 300 -6.15 -21.09 -4.18
CA GLY A 300 -7.16 -22.13 -4.13
C GLY A 300 -7.68 -22.43 -2.71
N THR A 301 -7.40 -21.58 -1.73
CA THR A 301 -7.88 -21.78 -0.35
C THR A 301 -9.28 -21.23 -0.14
N SER A 302 -9.71 -20.28 -0.98
CA SER A 302 -11.00 -19.62 -0.88
C SER A 302 -12.01 -20.15 -1.89
N ARG A 303 -13.30 -20.03 -1.53
CA ARG A 303 -14.43 -20.32 -2.41
C ARG A 303 -14.67 -19.23 -3.45
N HIS A 304 -14.14 -18.02 -3.23
CA HIS A 304 -14.27 -16.88 -4.14
C HIS A 304 -13.10 -16.73 -5.13
N GLY A 305 -12.42 -17.83 -5.43
CA GLY A 305 -11.27 -17.85 -6.34
C GLY A 305 -10.16 -16.91 -5.89
N ILE A 306 -9.44 -16.32 -6.85
CA ILE A 306 -8.25 -15.50 -6.57
C ILE A 306 -8.54 -14.26 -5.71
N TYR A 307 -9.77 -13.72 -5.77
CA TYR A 307 -10.19 -12.62 -4.90
C TYR A 307 -10.19 -13.05 -3.44
N GLY A 308 -10.85 -14.16 -3.13
CA GLY A 308 -10.91 -14.65 -1.77
C GLY A 308 -9.56 -15.16 -1.26
N ASP A 309 -8.72 -15.70 -2.14
CA ASP A 309 -7.34 -16.08 -1.80
C ASP A 309 -6.51 -14.84 -1.41
N ALA A 310 -6.68 -13.74 -2.14
CA ALA A 310 -6.07 -12.44 -1.82
C ALA A 310 -6.58 -11.90 -0.48
N VAL A 311 -7.90 -11.95 -0.24
CA VAL A 311 -8.49 -11.56 1.05
C VAL A 311 -7.90 -12.37 2.22
N HIS A 312 -7.76 -13.69 2.07
CA HIS A 312 -7.12 -14.54 3.09
C HIS A 312 -5.65 -14.17 3.33
N GLU A 313 -4.92 -13.78 2.27
CA GLU A 313 -3.53 -13.36 2.38
C GLU A 313 -3.38 -12.01 3.07
N VAL A 314 -4.31 -11.07 2.84
CA VAL A 314 -4.40 -9.81 3.60
C VAL A 314 -4.68 -10.12 5.07
N ASP A 315 -5.65 -10.99 5.37
CA ASP A 315 -5.98 -11.40 6.74
C ASP A 315 -4.78 -12.02 7.47
N TRP A 316 -3.99 -12.86 6.79
CA TRP A 316 -2.75 -13.41 7.35
C TRP A 316 -1.67 -12.36 7.64
N SER A 317 -1.63 -11.27 6.87
CA SER A 317 -0.60 -10.23 7.03
C SER A 317 -0.85 -9.31 8.23
N VAL A 318 -2.09 -9.22 8.73
CA VAL A 318 -2.48 -8.37 9.87
C VAL A 318 -2.00 -8.98 11.18
#